data_AF-A0A645E9K1-F1
#
_entry.id   AF-A0A645E9K1-F1
#
_cell.length_a   1.000
_cell.length_b   1.000
_cell.length_c   1.000
_cell.angle_alpha   90.00
_cell.angle_beta   90.00
_cell.angle_gamma   90.00
#
_symmetry.space_group_name_H-M   'P 1'
#
loop_
_entity.id
_entity.type
_entity.pdbx_description
1 polymer ?
#
loop_
_entity_poly.entity_id
_entity_poly.type
_entity_poly.pdbx_seq_one_letter_code
_entity_poly.pdbx_strand_id
1 'polypeptide(L)'
;MEQILRCTATRYVLIPNQNIGIYQVGFAPEWISREYLARRGGVNMRMDRLTPAPCPILGYCLKDMKVDGQHIPPKFLRPELQELLGEEGYRVGAKILTDFFAKELKVYDTPELHPVGRQILECFAAGGAVEDYCKILPLGLE
;
A
#
# COMPACT_ATOMS: atom_id res chain seq x y z
N MET A 1 19.24 1.70 1.71
CA MET A 1 18.34 2.02 2.83
C MET A 1 18.46 3.48 3.28
N GLU A 2 19.68 4.02 3.41
CA GLU A 2 19.95 5.41 3.82
C GLU A 2 19.06 6.48 3.18
N GLN A 3 18.81 6.41 1.87
CA GLN A 3 17.96 7.40 1.18
C GLN A 3 16.54 7.45 1.75
N ILE A 4 15.93 6.30 2.04
CA ILE A 4 14.57 6.22 2.59
C ILE A 4 14.56 6.74 4.04
N LEU A 5 15.59 6.37 4.82
CA LEU A 5 15.69 6.76 6.23
C LEU A 5 15.95 8.25 6.43
N ARG A 6 16.73 8.88 5.54
CA ARG A 6 17.07 10.31 5.65
C ARG A 6 16.00 11.22 5.06
N CYS A 7 15.26 10.77 4.06
CA CYS A 7 14.26 11.59 3.37
C CYS A 7 12.85 11.34 3.92
N THR A 8 12.64 11.64 5.21
CA THR A 8 11.38 11.37 5.93
C THR A 8 10.19 12.19 5.45
N ALA A 9 10.41 13.25 4.64
CA ALA A 9 9.35 14.03 4.00
C ALA A 9 8.82 13.35 2.71
N THR A 10 9.57 12.41 2.12
CA THR A 10 9.14 11.69 0.93
C THR A 10 8.02 10.72 1.28
N ARG A 11 6.96 10.72 0.47
CA ARG A 11 5.83 9.78 0.61
C ARG A 11 5.83 8.84 -0.59
N TYR A 12 5.52 7.57 -0.34
CA TYR A 12 5.46 6.52 -1.34
C TYR A 12 4.01 6.05 -1.47
N VAL A 13 3.54 5.88 -2.71
CA VAL A 13 2.19 5.39 -3.02
C VAL A 13 2.29 4.23 -3.99
N LEU A 14 1.46 3.21 -3.77
CA LEU A 14 1.27 2.11 -4.69
C LEU A 14 0.03 2.41 -5.53
N ILE A 15 0.20 2.46 -6.85
CA ILE A 15 -0.89 2.75 -7.80
C ILE A 15 -1.03 1.56 -8.75
N PRO A 16 -2.21 0.92 -8.83
CA PRO A 16 -2.43 -0.19 -9.75
C PRO A 16 -2.48 0.32 -11.19
N ASN A 17 -1.79 -0.36 -12.10
CA ASN A 17 -1.74 -0.03 -13.53
C ASN A 17 -2.30 -1.13 -14.45
N GLN A 18 -2.75 -2.25 -13.87
CA GLN A 18 -3.36 -3.36 -14.61
C GLN A 18 -4.81 -3.56 -14.16
N ASN A 19 -4.99 -4.07 -12.94
CA ASN A 19 -6.30 -4.43 -12.40
C ASN A 19 -6.54 -3.82 -11.00
N ILE A 20 -7.82 -3.58 -10.69
CA ILE A 20 -8.30 -3.31 -9.33
C ILE A 20 -9.41 -4.33 -9.04
N GLY A 21 -9.07 -5.35 -8.24
CA GLY A 21 -9.97 -6.50 -8.06
C GLY A 21 -10.28 -7.14 -9.41
N ILE A 22 -11.56 -7.24 -9.75
CA ILE A 22 -12.02 -7.87 -11.01
C ILE A 22 -11.96 -6.94 -12.23
N TYR A 23 -11.70 -5.65 -12.04
CA TYR A 23 -11.74 -4.66 -13.11
C TYR A 23 -10.36 -4.44 -13.71
N GLN A 24 -10.25 -4.55 -15.03
CA GLN A 24 -9.09 -4.07 -15.77
C GLN A 24 -9.18 -2.55 -15.92
N VAL A 25 -8.15 -1.83 -15.45
CA VAL A 25 -8.16 -0.36 -15.33
C VAL A 25 -7.11 0.32 -16.20
N GLY A 26 -6.08 -0.42 -16.62
CA GLY A 26 -4.95 0.14 -17.36
C GLY A 26 -4.32 1.31 -16.60
N PHE A 27 -4.02 2.39 -17.32
CA PHE A 27 -3.28 3.53 -16.78
C PHE A 27 -4.17 4.62 -16.14
N ALA A 28 -5.50 4.46 -16.17
CA ALA A 28 -6.42 5.46 -15.61
C ALA A 28 -6.17 5.82 -14.13
N PRO A 29 -5.87 4.85 -13.23
CA PRO A 29 -5.61 5.16 -11.83
C PRO A 29 -4.39 6.06 -11.62
N GLU A 30 -3.37 5.98 -12.48
CA GLU A 30 -2.19 6.83 -12.38
C GLU A 30 -2.52 8.29 -12.67
N TRP A 31 -3.29 8.56 -13.72
CA TRP A 31 -3.76 9.92 -14.02
C TRP A 31 -4.61 10.48 -12.88
N ILE A 32 -5.56 9.70 -12.37
CA ILE A 32 -6.44 10.12 -11.26
C ILE A 32 -5.61 10.40 -10.00
N SER A 33 -4.67 9.51 -9.67
CA SER A 33 -3.82 9.67 -8.49
C SER A 33 -2.92 10.89 -8.59
N ARG A 34 -2.31 11.14 -9.76
CA ARG A 34 -1.50 12.35 -9.99
C ARG A 34 -2.33 13.61 -9.82
N GLU A 35 -3.54 13.63 -10.36
CA GLU A 35 -4.45 14.78 -10.22
C GLU A 35 -4.87 15.00 -8.76
N TYR A 36 -5.21 13.91 -8.07
CA TYR A 36 -5.57 13.95 -6.66
C TYR A 36 -4.43 14.49 -5.78
N LEU A 37 -3.19 14.05 -6.05
CA LEU A 37 -2.00 14.46 -5.31
C LEU A 37 -1.58 15.90 -5.61
N ALA A 38 -1.69 16.34 -6.87
CA ALA A 38 -1.28 17.68 -7.30
C ALA A 38 -2.22 18.79 -6.79
N ARG A 39 -3.55 18.56 -6.78
CA ARG A 39 -4.55 19.61 -6.51
C ARG A 39 -4.66 20.05 -5.04
N ARG A 40 -3.97 19.42 -4.09
CA ARG A 40 -4.11 19.71 -2.65
C ARG A 40 -2.86 20.29 -1.97
N GLY A 41 -1.93 20.90 -2.71
CA GLY A 41 -0.73 21.51 -2.09
C GLY A 41 0.12 20.50 -1.31
N GLY A 42 0.08 19.23 -1.73
CA GLY A 42 0.49 18.07 -0.93
C GLY A 42 -0.72 17.54 -0.16
N VAL A 43 -1.33 16.46 -0.63
CA VAL A 43 -2.39 15.78 0.15
C VAL A 43 -1.79 15.38 1.49
N ASN A 44 -2.21 16.04 2.57
CA ASN A 44 -1.86 15.58 3.89
C ASN A 44 -2.63 14.26 4.13
N MET A 45 -1.90 13.14 4.01
CA MET A 45 -2.38 11.77 4.17
C MET A 45 -2.67 11.52 5.64
N ARG A 46 -3.71 12.17 6.16
CA ARG A 46 -4.10 12.05 7.57
C ARG A 46 -4.59 10.63 7.87
N MET A 47 -4.20 10.11 9.02
CA MET A 47 -4.55 8.75 9.43
C MET A 47 -6.07 8.55 9.54
N ASP A 48 -6.83 9.61 9.85
CA ASP A 48 -8.30 9.58 9.89
C ASP A 48 -8.96 9.22 8.53
N ARG A 49 -8.29 9.51 7.41
CA ARG A 49 -8.74 9.19 6.03
C ARG A 49 -8.22 7.85 5.51
N LEU A 50 -7.38 7.17 6.28
CA LEU A 50 -6.74 5.92 5.91
C LEU A 50 -7.32 4.74 6.70
N THR A 51 -7.26 3.57 6.10
CA THR A 51 -7.54 2.29 6.75
C THR A 51 -6.46 1.30 6.37
N PRO A 52 -6.01 0.41 7.28
CA PRO A 52 -5.08 -0.65 6.92
C PRO A 52 -5.64 -1.49 5.77
N ALA A 53 -4.82 -1.81 4.78
CA ALA A 53 -5.18 -2.79 3.76
C ALA A 53 -5.26 -4.19 4.42
N PRO A 54 -6.25 -5.04 4.07
CA PRO A 54 -6.30 -6.39 4.62
C PRO A 54 -5.05 -7.24 4.28
N CYS A 55 -4.32 -6.90 3.22
CA CYS A 55 -2.97 -7.41 2.94
C CYS A 55 -1.93 -6.41 3.46
N PRO A 56 -1.23 -6.69 4.58
CA PRO A 56 -0.40 -5.69 5.26
C PRO A 56 0.75 -5.11 4.42
N ILE A 57 1.30 -5.91 3.51
CA ILE A 57 2.39 -5.46 2.62
C ILE A 57 1.96 -4.41 1.59
N LEU A 58 0.66 -4.15 1.46
CA LEU A 58 0.11 -3.07 0.62
C LEU A 58 -0.06 -1.75 1.40
N GLY A 59 0.19 -1.73 2.71
CA GLY A 59 0.14 -0.53 3.53
C GLY A 59 -1.29 -0.06 3.83
N TYR A 60 -1.57 1.22 3.59
CA TYR A 60 -2.86 1.84 3.88
C TYR A 60 -3.64 2.15 2.59
N CYS A 61 -4.95 2.00 2.66
CA CYS A 61 -5.89 2.42 1.62
C CYS A 61 -6.63 3.70 2.02
N LEU A 62 -7.01 4.50 1.03
CA LEU A 62 -7.92 5.62 1.23
C LEU A 62 -9.34 5.11 1.51
N LYS A 63 -10.00 5.68 2.53
CA LYS A 63 -11.42 5.41 2.81
C LYS A 63 -12.34 5.98 1.73
N ASP A 64 -12.00 7.18 1.27
CA ASP A 64 -12.70 7.93 0.24
C ASP A 64 -11.71 8.74 -0.61
N MET A 65 -12.12 9.05 -1.84
CA MET A 65 -11.38 9.92 -2.74
C MET A 65 -12.37 10.77 -3.54
N LYS A 66 -12.04 12.07 -3.67
CA LYS A 66 -12.77 13.02 -4.50
C LYS A 66 -11.79 13.74 -5.42
N VAL A 67 -12.01 13.63 -6.74
CA VAL A 67 -11.20 14.25 -7.78
C VAL A 67 -12.13 15.03 -8.71
N ASP A 68 -11.80 16.28 -8.97
CA ASP A 68 -12.56 17.16 -9.87
C ASP A 68 -14.09 17.19 -9.60
N GLY A 69 -14.45 17.28 -8.31
CA GLY A 69 -15.87 17.28 -7.90
C GLY A 69 -16.53 15.90 -7.88
N GLN A 70 -15.90 14.87 -8.46
CA GLN A 70 -16.43 13.52 -8.56
C GLN A 70 -15.89 12.62 -7.44
N HIS A 71 -16.78 11.82 -6.86
CA HIS A 71 -16.38 10.81 -5.88
C HIS A 71 -15.98 9.52 -6.60
N ILE A 72 -14.81 8.99 -6.24
CA ILE A 72 -14.40 7.65 -6.65
C ILE A 72 -15.11 6.65 -5.72
N PRO A 73 -15.87 5.68 -6.27
CA PRO A 73 -16.52 4.67 -5.45
C PRO A 73 -15.53 3.90 -4.56
N PRO A 74 -15.82 3.66 -3.27
CA PRO A 74 -14.90 3.00 -2.35
C PRO A 74 -14.40 1.63 -2.82
N LYS A 75 -15.20 0.88 -3.60
CA LYS A 75 -14.82 -0.42 -4.18
C LYS A 75 -13.64 -0.38 -5.15
N PHE A 76 -13.26 0.80 -5.63
CA PHE A 76 -12.04 1.00 -6.44
C PHE A 76 -10.83 1.40 -5.60
N LEU A 77 -11.03 1.82 -4.35
CA LEU A 77 -9.96 2.09 -3.38
C LEU A 77 -9.69 0.86 -2.50
N ARG A 78 -10.71 0.03 -2.32
CA ARG A 78 -10.77 -1.14 -1.44
C ARG A 78 -11.43 -2.30 -2.18
N PRO A 79 -10.64 -3.11 -2.92
CA PRO A 79 -11.17 -4.16 -3.79
C PRO A 79 -12.03 -5.21 -3.08
N GLU A 80 -11.79 -5.45 -1.79
CA GLU A 80 -12.58 -6.34 -0.94
C GLU A 80 -14.07 -5.95 -0.85
N LEU A 81 -14.42 -4.69 -1.17
CA LEU A 81 -15.80 -4.20 -1.23
C LEU A 81 -16.50 -4.47 -2.58
N GLN A 82 -15.83 -5.09 -3.54
CA GLN A 82 -16.44 -5.45 -4.82
C GLN A 82 -17.28 -6.71 -4.64
N GLU A 83 -18.57 -6.65 -4.94
CA GLU A 83 -19.53 -7.76 -4.72
C GLU A 83 -19.08 -9.12 -5.30
N LEU A 84 -18.48 -9.12 -6.50
CA LEU A 84 -18.03 -10.35 -7.17
C LEU A 84 -16.64 -10.82 -6.70
N LEU A 85 -15.85 -9.97 -6.04
CA LEU A 85 -14.58 -10.37 -5.43
C LEU A 85 -14.78 -10.82 -3.98
N GLY A 86 -15.41 -9.93 -3.19
CA GLY A 86 -15.58 -10.05 -1.75
C GLY A 86 -14.26 -10.15 -0.99
N GLU A 87 -14.39 -10.31 0.33
CA GLU A 87 -13.25 -10.55 1.23
C GLU A 87 -12.54 -11.86 0.89
N GLU A 88 -13.26 -12.89 0.45
CA GLU A 88 -12.67 -14.19 0.15
C GLU A 88 -11.78 -14.16 -1.10
N GLY A 89 -12.24 -13.53 -2.18
CA GLY A 89 -11.42 -13.34 -3.39
C GLY A 89 -10.20 -12.46 -3.10
N TYR A 90 -10.37 -11.40 -2.30
CA TYR A 90 -9.25 -10.58 -1.84
C TYR A 90 -8.24 -11.43 -1.05
N ARG A 91 -8.69 -12.25 -0.10
CA ARG A 91 -7.85 -13.09 0.76
C ARG A 91 -7.01 -14.08 -0.05
N VAL A 92 -7.59 -14.69 -1.09
CA VAL A 92 -6.86 -15.57 -2.01
C VAL A 92 -5.77 -14.78 -2.75
N GLY A 93 -6.10 -13.60 -3.29
CA GLY A 93 -5.13 -12.73 -3.97
C GLY A 93 -4.01 -12.25 -3.04
N ALA A 94 -4.35 -11.86 -1.81
CA ALA A 94 -3.40 -11.46 -0.78
C ALA A 94 -2.44 -12.62 -0.46
N LYS A 95 -2.94 -13.86 -0.36
CA LYS A 95 -2.08 -15.02 -0.14
C LYS A 95 -1.10 -15.24 -1.29
N ILE A 96 -1.57 -15.17 -2.55
CA ILE A 96 -0.71 -15.31 -3.73
C ILE A 96 0.41 -14.27 -3.70
N LEU A 97 0.07 -13.02 -3.38
CA LEU A 97 1.04 -11.93 -3.29
C LEU A 97 2.06 -12.15 -2.16
N THR A 98 1.59 -12.49 -0.97
CA THR A 98 2.46 -12.76 0.19
C THR A 98 3.37 -13.96 -0.07
N ASP A 99 2.86 -15.06 -0.64
CA ASP A 99 3.67 -16.23 -1.00
C ASP A 99 4.77 -15.87 -2.02
N PHE A 100 4.44 -15.02 -3.00
CA PHE A 100 5.39 -14.50 -3.98
C PHE A 100 6.50 -13.71 -3.28
N PHE A 101 6.17 -12.74 -2.43
CA PHE A 101 7.18 -11.98 -1.68
C PHE A 101 7.99 -12.88 -0.74
N ALA A 102 7.38 -13.88 -0.11
CA ALA A 102 8.11 -14.82 0.75
C ALA A 102 9.16 -15.65 -0.01
N LYS A 103 8.94 -15.88 -1.31
CA LYS A 103 9.94 -16.50 -2.18
C LYS A 103 11.01 -15.50 -2.61
N GLU A 104 10.61 -14.35 -3.14
CA GLU A 104 11.52 -13.37 -3.74
C GLU A 104 12.36 -12.62 -2.70
N LEU A 105 11.89 -12.46 -1.46
CA LEU A 105 12.63 -11.77 -0.42
C LEU A 105 13.82 -12.57 0.14
N LYS A 106 13.86 -13.90 -0.06
CA LYS A 106 14.92 -14.77 0.47
C LYS A 106 16.32 -14.38 0.01
N VAL A 107 16.44 -13.88 -1.21
CA VAL A 107 17.76 -13.50 -1.77
C VAL A 107 18.36 -12.27 -1.09
N TYR A 108 17.55 -11.51 -0.36
CA TYR A 108 17.97 -10.30 0.34
C TYR A 108 18.37 -10.55 1.79
N ASP A 109 18.14 -11.75 2.33
CA ASP A 109 18.59 -12.12 3.67
C ASP A 109 20.10 -12.45 3.65
N THR A 110 20.91 -11.41 3.50
CA THR A 110 22.36 -11.49 3.44
C THR A 110 23.00 -10.77 4.62
N PRO A 111 24.26 -11.07 4.99
CA PRO A 111 24.97 -10.36 6.05
C PRO A 111 25.05 -8.84 5.83
N GLU A 112 25.13 -8.40 4.58
CA GLU A 112 25.27 -7.00 4.17
C GLU A 112 23.95 -6.22 4.19
N LEU A 113 22.81 -6.89 4.40
CA LEU A 113 21.53 -6.21 4.51
C LEU A 113 21.54 -5.21 5.66
N HIS A 114 21.08 -3.99 5.36
CA HIS A 114 20.96 -2.93 6.35
C HIS A 114 20.11 -3.40 7.56
N PRO A 115 20.45 -3.05 8.82
CA PRO A 115 19.73 -3.52 10.01
C PRO A 115 18.21 -3.28 9.96
N VAL A 116 17.78 -2.09 9.53
CA VAL A 116 16.35 -1.78 9.32
C VAL A 116 15.72 -2.67 8.25
N GLY A 117 16.47 -3.00 7.18
CA GLY A 117 16.00 -3.95 6.18
C GLY A 117 15.78 -5.34 6.78
N ARG A 118 16.66 -5.79 7.68
CA ARG A 118 16.50 -7.05 8.40
C ARG A 118 15.26 -7.05 9.30
N GLN A 119 15.01 -5.96 10.02
CA GLN A 119 13.77 -5.79 10.81
C GLN A 119 12.51 -5.88 9.94
N ILE A 120 12.54 -5.32 8.73
CA ILE A 120 11.42 -5.42 7.77
C ILE A 120 11.21 -6.88 7.34
N LEU A 121 12.29 -7.62 7.04
CA LEU A 121 12.19 -9.04 6.69
C LEU A 121 11.67 -9.89 7.85
N GLU A 122 12.12 -9.63 9.07
CA GLU A 122 11.63 -10.28 10.28
C GLU A 122 10.15 -10.01 10.52
N CYS A 123 9.72 -8.75 10.38
CA CYS A 123 8.30 -8.35 10.45
C CYS A 123 7.45 -9.06 9.39
N PHE A 124 7.96 -9.17 8.16
CA PHE A 124 7.30 -9.90 7.09
C PHE A 124 7.19 -11.40 7.41
N ALA A 125 8.27 -12.03 7.86
CA ALA A 125 8.29 -13.44 8.22
C ALA A 125 7.35 -13.78 9.39
N ALA A 126 7.17 -12.83 10.32
CA ALA A 126 6.23 -12.96 11.44
C ALA A 126 4.76 -12.70 11.06
N GLY A 127 4.47 -12.29 9.82
CA GLY A 127 3.12 -11.92 9.38
C GLY A 127 2.60 -10.64 10.02
N GLY A 128 3.49 -9.67 10.28
CA GLY A 128 3.17 -8.42 10.96
C GLY A 128 2.09 -7.58 10.26
N ALA A 129 1.34 -6.82 11.06
CA ALA A 129 0.34 -5.87 10.58
C ALA A 129 1.01 -4.61 10.02
N VAL A 130 0.24 -3.75 9.33
CA VAL A 130 0.76 -2.48 8.77
C VAL A 130 1.38 -1.61 9.87
N GLU A 131 0.77 -1.62 11.05
CA GLU A 131 1.22 -0.90 12.23
C GLU A 131 2.59 -1.38 12.73
N ASP A 132 2.92 -2.66 12.55
CA ASP A 132 4.23 -3.21 12.94
C ASP A 132 5.32 -2.69 12.03
N TYR A 133 5.06 -2.59 10.71
CA TYR A 133 5.96 -1.92 9.79
C TYR A 133 6.12 -0.43 10.13
N CYS A 134 5.05 0.24 10.56
CA CYS A 134 5.10 1.65 10.95
C CYS A 134 5.96 1.91 12.21
N LYS A 135 6.13 0.91 13.09
CA LYS A 135 7.08 1.00 14.22
C LYS A 135 8.54 0.97 13.74
N ILE A 136 8.82 0.30 12.62
CA ILE A 136 10.16 0.17 12.04
C ILE A 136 10.48 1.39 11.16
N LEU A 137 9.54 1.77 10.28
CA LEU A 137 9.65 2.89 9.37
C LEU A 137 8.39 3.79 9.50
N PRO A 138 8.42 4.79 10.39
CA PRO A 138 7.28 5.66 10.62
C PRO A 138 6.88 6.44 9.37
N LEU A 139 5.58 6.46 9.05
CA LEU A 139 5.05 7.17 7.88
C LEU A 139 5.02 8.70 8.06
N GLY A 140 5.21 9.19 9.28
CA GLY A 140 5.14 10.63 9.59
C GLY A 140 3.78 11.24 9.23
N LEU A 141 2.71 10.49 9.44
CA LEU A 141 1.33 10.91 9.22
C LEU A 141 0.69 11.25 10.57
N GLU A 142 -0.06 12.34 10.61
CA GLU A 142 -0.87 12.79 11.76
C GLU A 142 -2.29 12.23 11.71
#